data_AF-A6GJ48-F1
#
_entry.id   AF-A6GJ48-F1
#
_cell.length_a   1.000
_cell.length_b   1.000
_cell.length_c   1.000
_cell.angle_alpha   90.00
_cell.angle_beta   90.00
_cell.angle_gamma   90.00
#
_symmetry.space_group_name_H-M   'P 1'
#
loop_
_entity.id
_entity.type
_entity.pdbx_description
1 polymer ?
#
loop_
_entity_poly.entity_id
_entity_poly.type
_entity_poly.pdbx_seq_one_letter_code
_entity_poly.pdbx_strand_id
1 'polypeptide(L)'
;MSFRHAYLHGFASSALSTKGQAMRRFYAERSLDLMTLDLNRPRFGRQTYTTMLSVLDDMDAEHGPREPRPWRLFGSSMGGYTAARWAELNPERVDRLILLCPAFDFAERWPTMLGEAAFARWKAEGTLDMPGPTGALEPVHFELFADAASNHPNRPVVPCPTLIIHGRNDPIVPIEGSREYAAAHAGRVRLIEVDDDHSLAGSLEAIQAAAIEHFIDPHHELWWDYFGGDAEGTAEHFRVHLDDFLSREGIEGCETGVEVLEVGRRAAAFCRCPESLVAVIGRALRPHRVD
;
A
#
# COMPACT_ATOMS: atom_id res chain seq x y z
N MET A 1 0.95 17.87 -5.14
CA MET A 1 2.11 17.71 -4.24
C MET A 1 3.07 16.69 -4.84
N SER A 2 4.37 16.77 -4.59
CA SER A 2 5.32 15.73 -5.01
C SER A 2 5.52 14.74 -3.87
N PHE A 3 5.54 13.44 -4.19
CA PHE A 3 5.67 12.35 -3.23
C PHE A 3 7.02 11.66 -3.38
N ARG A 4 7.48 10.98 -2.33
CA ARG A 4 8.64 10.09 -2.38
C ARG A 4 8.18 8.64 -2.35
N HIS A 5 8.90 7.77 -3.05
CA HIS A 5 8.49 6.38 -3.20
C HIS A 5 9.62 5.47 -2.74
N ALA A 6 9.29 4.48 -1.92
CA ALA A 6 10.23 3.46 -1.48
C ALA A 6 9.60 2.07 -1.46
N TYR A 7 10.45 1.06 -1.57
CA TYR A 7 10.11 -0.36 -1.54
C TYR A 7 10.86 -1.05 -0.41
N LEU A 8 10.10 -1.70 0.47
CA LEU A 8 10.56 -2.49 1.60
C LEU A 8 10.42 -3.98 1.29
N HIS A 9 11.52 -4.72 1.31
CA HIS A 9 11.54 -6.16 1.02
C HIS A 9 11.07 -7.02 2.21
N GLY A 10 10.79 -8.30 1.93
CA GLY A 10 10.42 -9.28 2.96
C GLY A 10 11.62 -9.96 3.63
N PHE A 11 11.34 -10.85 4.58
CA PHE A 11 12.35 -11.69 5.21
C PHE A 11 13.08 -12.56 4.17
N ALA A 12 14.34 -12.91 4.43
CA ALA A 12 15.22 -13.65 3.51
C ALA A 12 15.34 -13.00 2.12
N SER A 13 15.29 -11.67 2.07
CA SER A 13 15.41 -10.86 0.85
C SER A 13 16.30 -9.65 1.09
N SER A 14 16.48 -8.78 0.10
CA SER A 14 17.31 -7.58 0.21
C SER A 14 16.79 -6.44 -0.67
N ALA A 15 17.50 -5.29 -0.67
CA ALA A 15 17.25 -4.21 -1.63
C ALA A 15 17.29 -4.66 -3.10
N LEU A 16 17.92 -5.81 -3.40
CA LEU A 16 17.99 -6.40 -4.73
C LEU A 16 16.89 -7.43 -5.03
N SER A 17 15.84 -7.49 -4.20
CA SER A 17 14.71 -8.40 -4.41
C SER A 17 14.11 -8.29 -5.81
N THR A 18 13.71 -9.42 -6.41
CA THR A 18 13.14 -9.46 -7.77
C THR A 18 11.98 -8.49 -7.94
N LYS A 19 11.02 -8.48 -6.99
CA LYS A 19 9.88 -7.56 -7.00
C LYS A 19 10.30 -6.10 -6.87
N GLY A 20 11.19 -5.78 -5.92
CA GLY A 20 11.67 -4.41 -5.73
C GLY A 20 12.40 -3.87 -6.97
N GLN A 21 13.23 -4.71 -7.61
CA GLN A 21 13.94 -4.34 -8.83
C GLN A 21 13.01 -4.24 -10.05
N ALA A 22 12.00 -5.11 -10.16
CA ALA A 22 10.98 -4.99 -11.20
C ALA A 22 10.19 -3.68 -11.07
N MET A 23 9.75 -3.33 -9.85
CA MET A 23 9.06 -2.07 -9.60
C MET A 23 9.98 -0.86 -9.83
N ARG A 24 11.26 -0.94 -9.46
CA ARG A 24 12.23 0.13 -9.73
C ARG A 24 12.40 0.40 -11.22
N ARG A 25 12.48 -0.66 -12.05
CA ARG A 25 12.54 -0.52 -13.52
C ARG A 25 11.26 0.09 -14.07
N PHE A 26 10.10 -0.40 -13.62
CA PHE A 26 8.79 0.11 -14.01
C PHE A 26 8.60 1.61 -13.70
N TYR A 27 9.12 2.07 -12.56
CA TYR A 27 9.15 3.48 -12.18
C TYR A 27 10.11 4.29 -13.07
N ALA A 28 11.31 3.77 -13.32
CA ALA A 28 12.31 4.44 -14.15
C ALA A 28 11.84 4.66 -15.60
N GLU A 29 11.12 3.70 -16.19
CA GLU A 29 10.48 3.84 -17.51
C GLU A 29 9.51 5.03 -17.60
N ARG A 30 9.01 5.49 -16.45
CA ARG A 30 8.09 6.64 -16.30
C ARG A 30 8.80 7.89 -15.79
N SER A 31 10.13 7.90 -15.78
CA SER A 31 10.94 9.00 -15.23
C SER A 31 10.66 9.29 -13.74
N LEU A 32 10.24 8.27 -12.99
CA LEU A 32 10.04 8.34 -11.54
C LEU A 32 11.13 7.55 -10.82
N ASP A 33 11.45 7.98 -9.60
CA ASP A 33 12.38 7.26 -8.73
C ASP A 33 11.63 6.38 -7.73
N LEU A 34 12.19 5.20 -7.45
CA LEU A 34 11.73 4.29 -6.42
C LEU A 34 12.96 3.79 -5.64
N MET A 35 13.06 4.21 -4.39
CA MET A 35 14.11 3.74 -3.50
C MET A 35 13.85 2.28 -3.11
N THR A 36 14.89 1.46 -3.12
CA THR A 36 14.81 0.07 -2.64
C THR A 36 15.67 -0.03 -1.39
N LEU A 37 15.04 -0.12 -0.22
CA LEU A 37 15.73 -0.10 1.07
C LEU A 37 16.28 -1.48 1.41
N ASP A 38 17.44 -1.53 2.06
CA ASP A 38 17.95 -2.76 2.67
C ASP A 38 17.58 -2.79 4.15
N LEU A 39 16.64 -3.68 4.50
CA LEU A 39 16.13 -3.86 5.85
C LEU A 39 17.01 -4.81 6.69
N ASN A 40 18.01 -5.44 6.08
CA ASN A 40 18.94 -6.37 6.75
C ASN A 40 19.97 -5.64 7.61
N ARG A 41 19.53 -4.89 8.63
CA ARG A 41 20.39 -4.07 9.48
C ARG A 41 20.45 -4.64 10.91
N PRO A 42 21.66 -4.78 11.51
CA PRO A 42 22.98 -4.55 10.92
C PRO A 42 23.40 -5.63 9.90
N ARG A 43 22.68 -6.76 9.86
CA ARG A 43 22.76 -7.84 8.86
C ARG A 43 21.51 -8.70 8.98
N PHE A 44 21.23 -9.56 7.98
CA PHE A 44 20.03 -10.40 7.92
C PHE A 44 19.75 -11.15 9.24
N GLY A 45 20.70 -11.96 9.73
CA GLY A 45 20.49 -12.75 10.95
C GLY A 45 20.31 -11.96 12.24
N ARG A 46 20.54 -10.64 12.24
CA ARG A 46 20.42 -9.76 13.43
C ARG A 46 19.39 -8.65 13.29
N GLN A 47 18.58 -8.69 12.23
CA GLN A 47 17.51 -7.72 12.07
C GLN A 47 16.37 -7.99 13.06
N THR A 48 15.73 -6.92 13.51
CA THR A 48 14.48 -6.91 14.28
C THR A 48 13.50 -5.91 13.64
N TYR A 49 12.24 -5.92 14.05
CA TYR A 49 11.29 -4.90 13.56
C TYR A 49 11.71 -3.50 13.98
N THR A 50 12.23 -3.34 15.21
CA THR A 50 12.78 -2.06 15.69
C THR A 50 13.93 -1.56 14.81
N THR A 51 14.88 -2.44 14.43
CA THR A 51 15.96 -2.01 13.52
C THR A 51 15.47 -1.71 12.10
N MET A 52 14.40 -2.37 11.64
CA MET A 52 13.81 -2.05 10.33
C MET A 52 13.13 -0.68 10.35
N LEU A 53 12.43 -0.33 11.44
CA LEU A 53 11.85 1.00 11.61
C LEU A 53 12.93 2.08 11.63
N SER A 54 14.06 1.85 12.30
CA SER A 54 15.15 2.84 12.30
C SER A 54 15.76 3.06 10.91
N VAL A 55 15.72 2.06 10.01
CA VAL A 55 16.11 2.26 8.59
C VAL A 55 15.21 3.28 7.91
N LEU A 56 13.91 3.28 8.22
CA LEU A 56 12.96 4.25 7.66
C LEU A 56 13.13 5.63 8.30
N ASP A 57 13.45 5.68 9.60
CA ASP A 57 13.78 6.94 10.27
C ASP A 57 15.03 7.59 9.65
N ASP A 58 16.09 6.80 9.41
CA ASP A 58 17.31 7.25 8.75
C ASP A 58 17.02 7.73 7.31
N MET A 59 16.23 6.97 6.55
CA MET A 59 15.79 7.34 5.19
C MET A 59 15.03 8.67 5.19
N ASP A 60 14.06 8.84 6.10
CA ASP A 60 13.27 10.06 6.19
C ASP A 60 14.11 11.24 6.66
N ALA A 61 15.06 11.04 7.58
CA ALA A 61 15.96 12.10 8.05
C ALA A 61 16.93 12.57 6.95
N GLU A 62 17.42 11.67 6.09
CA GLU A 62 18.29 12.03 4.96
C GLU A 62 17.56 12.90 3.92
N HIS A 63 16.25 12.68 3.76
CA HIS A 63 15.46 13.32 2.70
C HIS A 63 14.53 14.44 3.23
N GLY A 64 14.19 14.45 4.51
CA GLY A 64 13.17 15.31 5.14
C GLY A 64 13.50 16.80 5.33
N PRO A 65 14.75 17.23 5.63
CA PRO A 65 15.01 18.60 6.08
C PRO A 65 14.89 19.69 5.00
N ARG A 66 15.07 19.33 3.73
CA ARG A 66 15.16 20.32 2.64
C ARG A 66 13.83 20.56 1.93
N GLU A 67 12.97 19.54 1.87
CA GLU A 67 11.61 19.59 1.32
C GLU A 67 10.76 18.47 1.96
N PRO A 68 9.85 18.76 2.90
CA PRO A 68 9.00 17.73 3.48
C PRO A 68 8.02 17.23 2.42
N ARG A 69 8.27 16.03 1.91
CA ARG A 69 7.41 15.30 0.98
C ARG A 69 7.00 13.98 1.63
N PRO A 70 5.70 13.69 1.75
CA PRO A 70 5.25 12.43 2.33
C PRO A 70 5.61 11.25 1.41
N TRP A 71 5.66 10.07 2.01
CA TRP A 71 6.05 8.83 1.37
C TRP A 71 4.85 8.03 0.87
N ARG A 72 5.02 7.40 -0.28
CA ARG A 72 4.18 6.33 -0.82
C ARG A 72 5.02 5.04 -0.77
N LEU A 73 4.65 4.11 0.10
CA LEU A 73 5.51 2.96 0.43
C LEU A 73 4.95 1.64 -0.08
N PHE A 74 5.76 0.91 -0.83
CA PHE A 74 5.56 -0.52 -1.00
C PHE A 74 6.17 -1.27 0.19
N GLY A 75 5.47 -2.27 0.70
CA GLY A 75 6.06 -3.21 1.65
C GLY A 75 5.64 -4.64 1.36
N SER A 76 6.61 -5.54 1.21
CA SER A 76 6.35 -6.96 0.96
C SER A 76 6.62 -7.82 2.19
N SER A 77 5.66 -8.67 2.57
CA SER A 77 5.77 -9.60 3.69
C SER A 77 6.18 -8.86 4.97
N MET A 78 7.34 -9.17 5.55
CA MET A 78 7.91 -8.45 6.69
C MET A 78 8.06 -6.94 6.44
N GLY A 79 8.45 -6.53 5.22
CA GLY A 79 8.48 -5.12 4.82
C GLY A 79 7.08 -4.48 4.74
N GLY A 80 6.04 -5.28 4.49
CA GLY A 80 4.64 -4.83 4.54
C GLY A 80 4.19 -4.49 5.95
N TYR A 81 4.54 -5.34 6.92
CA TYR A 81 4.36 -5.04 8.33
C TYR A 81 5.12 -3.76 8.72
N THR A 82 6.41 -3.67 8.36
CA THR A 82 7.26 -2.52 8.71
C THR A 82 6.71 -1.22 8.13
N ALA A 83 6.26 -1.22 6.87
CA ALA A 83 5.65 -0.05 6.25
C ALA A 83 4.38 0.41 7.00
N ALA A 84 3.50 -0.54 7.34
CA ALA A 84 2.27 -0.25 8.10
C ALA A 84 2.59 0.30 9.50
N ARG A 85 3.54 -0.32 10.22
CA ARG A 85 3.95 0.13 11.55
C ARG A 85 4.63 1.49 11.53
N TRP A 86 5.47 1.76 10.53
CA TRP A 86 6.10 3.07 10.41
C TRP A 86 5.08 4.17 10.08
N ALA A 87 4.11 3.87 9.22
CA ALA A 87 3.01 4.80 8.93
C ALA A 87 2.15 5.09 10.17
N GLU A 88 1.83 4.08 10.97
CA GLU A 88 1.11 4.23 12.25
C GLU A 88 1.84 5.17 13.21
N LEU A 89 3.17 5.05 13.30
CA LEU A 89 4.01 5.89 14.16
C LEU A 89 4.25 7.29 13.58
N ASN A 90 4.13 7.45 12.26
CA ASN A 90 4.45 8.68 11.53
C ASN A 90 3.34 9.06 10.53
N PRO A 91 2.09 9.31 10.98
CA PRO A 91 0.93 9.47 10.09
C PRO A 91 1.07 10.62 9.09
N GLU A 92 1.72 11.72 9.49
CA GLU A 92 1.96 12.89 8.64
C GLU A 92 3.07 12.67 7.59
N ARG A 93 3.80 11.56 7.67
CA ARG A 93 4.93 11.23 6.79
C ARG A 93 4.56 10.25 5.70
N VAL A 94 3.39 9.60 5.77
CA VAL A 94 2.97 8.58 4.79
C VAL A 94 1.65 8.96 4.17
N ASP A 95 1.67 9.18 2.86
CA ASP A 95 0.48 9.50 2.07
C ASP A 95 -0.35 8.24 1.78
N ARG A 96 0.29 7.15 1.32
CA ARG A 96 -0.39 5.91 0.91
C ARG A 96 0.53 4.69 1.05
N LEU A 97 -0.09 3.51 1.16
CA LEU A 97 0.61 2.21 1.24
C LEU A 97 0.13 1.23 0.16
N ILE A 98 1.06 0.42 -0.36
CA ILE A 98 0.78 -0.84 -1.08
C ILE A 98 1.49 -1.96 -0.33
N LEU A 99 0.73 -2.88 0.25
CA LEU A 99 1.23 -4.00 1.04
C LEU A 99 1.08 -5.31 0.25
N LEU A 100 2.16 -6.05 0.09
CA LEU A 100 2.22 -7.30 -0.67
C LEU A 100 2.34 -8.48 0.30
N CYS A 101 1.27 -9.26 0.46
CA CYS A 101 1.17 -10.36 1.44
C CYS A 101 1.71 -9.97 2.85
N PRO A 102 1.22 -8.89 3.49
CA PRO A 102 1.84 -8.33 4.70
C PRO A 102 1.93 -9.35 5.82
N ALA A 103 3.11 -9.46 6.44
CA ALA A 103 3.39 -10.44 7.49
C ALA A 103 2.83 -10.00 8.86
N PHE A 104 1.55 -9.66 8.91
CA PHE A 104 0.82 -9.46 10.16
C PHE A 104 0.79 -10.75 11.00
N ASP A 105 0.51 -10.59 12.30
CA ASP A 105 0.41 -11.68 13.27
C ASP A 105 1.70 -12.53 13.37
N PHE A 106 2.86 -11.96 13.02
CA PHE A 106 4.14 -12.67 13.00
C PHE A 106 4.40 -13.42 14.32
N ALA A 107 4.23 -12.75 15.46
CA ALA A 107 4.51 -13.31 16.77
C ALA A 107 3.54 -14.44 17.17
N GLU A 108 2.30 -14.42 16.66
CA GLU A 108 1.32 -15.48 16.89
C GLU A 108 1.51 -16.67 15.93
N ARG A 109 1.92 -16.40 14.68
CA ARG A 109 2.03 -17.42 13.62
C ARG A 109 3.32 -18.22 13.70
N TRP A 110 4.45 -17.58 14.01
CA TRP A 110 5.76 -18.24 13.94
C TRP A 110 5.94 -19.45 14.87
N PRO A 111 5.44 -19.46 16.12
CA PRO A 111 5.51 -20.64 16.97
C PRO A 111 4.79 -21.84 16.34
N THR A 112 3.64 -21.62 15.72
CA THR A 112 2.86 -22.66 15.02
C THR A 112 3.56 -23.09 13.72
N MET A 113 4.08 -22.14 12.94
CA MET A 113 4.75 -22.41 11.67
C MET A 113 6.05 -23.22 11.83
N LEU A 114 6.84 -22.90 12.86
CA LEU A 114 8.07 -23.64 13.18
C LEU A 114 7.78 -24.96 13.92
N GLY A 115 6.67 -25.02 14.65
CA GLY A 115 6.35 -26.08 15.60
C GLY A 115 7.01 -25.87 16.96
N GLU A 116 6.34 -26.34 18.02
CA GLU A 116 6.71 -26.08 19.42
C GLU A 116 8.17 -26.44 19.75
N ALA A 117 8.64 -27.59 19.26
CA ALA A 117 10.00 -28.07 19.54
C ALA A 117 11.07 -27.18 18.88
N ALA A 118 10.90 -26.81 17.60
CA ALA A 118 11.85 -25.97 16.90
C ALA A 118 11.85 -24.54 17.46
N PHE A 119 10.67 -24.03 17.82
CA PHE A 119 10.53 -22.72 18.44
C PHE A 119 11.18 -22.68 19.85
N ALA A 120 10.94 -23.69 20.68
CA ALA A 120 11.57 -23.81 22.00
C ALA A 120 13.10 -23.91 21.88
N ARG A 121 13.60 -24.64 20.87
CA ARG A 121 15.04 -24.71 20.58
C ARG A 121 15.59 -23.35 20.18
N TRP A 122 14.93 -22.63 19.27
CA TRP A 122 15.36 -21.29 18.87
C TRP A 122 15.46 -20.33 20.05
N LYS A 123 14.46 -20.38 20.96
CA LYS A 123 14.46 -19.60 22.20
C LYS A 123 15.62 -19.98 23.14
N ALA A 124 15.90 -21.27 23.31
CA ALA A 124 16.93 -21.75 24.22
C ALA A 124 18.36 -21.52 23.69
N GLU A 125 18.57 -21.75 22.40
CA GLU A 125 19.89 -21.64 21.75
C GLU A 125 20.18 -20.20 21.29
N GLY A 126 19.16 -19.34 21.22
CA GLY A 126 19.28 -17.93 20.86
C GLY A 126 19.40 -17.66 19.36
N THR A 127 19.64 -18.68 18.54
CA THR A 127 19.69 -18.59 17.07
C THR A 127 19.07 -19.82 16.41
N LEU A 128 18.53 -19.63 15.20
CA LEU A 128 18.04 -20.71 14.33
C LEU A 128 18.53 -20.42 12.92
N ASP A 129 19.20 -21.40 12.30
CA ASP A 129 19.67 -21.26 10.92
C ASP A 129 18.49 -21.25 9.95
N MET A 130 18.40 -20.20 9.15
CA MET A 130 17.37 -20.05 8.11
C MET A 130 18.01 -19.62 6.80
N PRO A 131 17.40 -19.94 5.64
CA PRO A 131 17.87 -19.42 4.36
C PRO A 131 17.86 -17.89 4.36
N GLY A 132 19.01 -17.28 4.10
CA GLY A 132 19.18 -15.86 3.92
C GLY A 132 18.96 -15.39 2.48
N PRO A 133 19.24 -14.11 2.17
CA PRO A 133 18.94 -13.51 0.87
C PRO A 133 19.63 -14.16 -0.34
N THR A 134 20.75 -14.87 -0.12
CA THR A 134 21.48 -15.60 -1.16
C THR A 134 21.10 -17.08 -1.23
N GLY A 135 20.18 -17.54 -0.36
CA GLY A 135 19.84 -18.94 -0.15
C GLY A 135 20.78 -19.69 0.80
N ALA A 136 21.91 -19.10 1.20
CA ALA A 136 22.78 -19.68 2.22
C ALA A 136 22.09 -19.70 3.59
N LEU A 137 22.35 -20.73 4.40
CA LEU A 137 21.86 -20.75 5.77
C LEU A 137 22.64 -19.75 6.63
N GLU A 138 21.90 -18.90 7.35
CA GLU A 138 22.45 -17.90 8.25
C GLU A 138 21.76 -17.98 9.62
N PRO A 139 22.49 -17.76 10.72
CA PRO A 139 21.94 -17.84 12.06
C PRO A 139 21.05 -16.61 12.34
N VAL A 140 19.74 -16.85 12.45
CA VAL A 140 18.75 -15.82 12.78
C VAL A 140 18.56 -15.77 14.29
N HIS A 141 18.83 -14.62 14.88
CA HIS A 141 18.73 -14.42 16.33
C HIS A 141 17.27 -14.41 16.81
N PHE A 142 17.00 -15.05 17.95
CA PHE A 142 15.68 -15.09 18.59
C PHE A 142 15.15 -13.70 18.94
N GLU A 143 16.04 -12.70 19.03
CA GLU A 143 15.69 -11.30 19.24
C GLU A 143 14.71 -10.77 18.17
N LEU A 144 14.74 -11.29 16.94
CA LEU A 144 13.72 -10.96 15.93
C LEU A 144 12.30 -11.24 16.45
N PHE A 145 12.11 -12.40 17.07
CA PHE A 145 10.83 -12.77 17.66
C PHE A 145 10.55 -12.02 18.95
N ALA A 146 11.53 -11.93 19.85
CA ALA A 146 11.36 -11.26 21.14
C ALA A 146 10.98 -9.78 20.97
N ASP A 147 11.61 -9.08 20.02
CA ASP A 147 11.31 -7.70 19.67
C ASP A 147 9.87 -7.57 19.11
N ALA A 148 9.50 -8.42 18.15
CA ALA A 148 8.16 -8.44 17.58
C ALA A 148 7.08 -8.61 18.67
N ALA A 149 7.25 -9.60 19.54
CA ALA A 149 6.26 -9.97 20.55
C ALA A 149 6.14 -8.96 21.69
N SER A 150 7.22 -8.24 22.01
CA SER A 150 7.26 -7.37 23.20
C SER A 150 7.00 -5.90 22.87
N ASN A 151 7.41 -5.44 21.68
CA ASN A 151 7.51 -4.01 21.37
C ASN A 151 6.51 -3.54 20.31
N HIS A 152 5.87 -4.45 19.58
CA HIS A 152 5.05 -4.08 18.42
C HIS A 152 3.69 -4.81 18.39
N PRO A 153 2.64 -4.18 17.83
CA PRO A 153 1.33 -4.80 17.71
C PRO A 153 1.32 -5.88 16.62
N ASN A 154 0.50 -6.92 16.75
CA ASN A 154 0.39 -7.96 15.71
C ASN A 154 -0.14 -7.41 14.37
N ARG A 155 -1.03 -6.42 14.43
CA ARG A 155 -1.62 -5.72 13.28
C ARG A 155 -1.55 -4.21 13.51
N PRO A 156 -0.55 -3.49 12.96
CA PRO A 156 -0.47 -2.03 13.02
C PRO A 156 -1.71 -1.37 12.42
N VAL A 157 -2.16 -0.23 12.94
CA VAL A 157 -3.29 0.55 12.39
C VAL A 157 -2.79 1.54 11.35
N VAL A 158 -3.16 1.34 10.08
CA VAL A 158 -2.76 2.27 9.01
C VAL A 158 -3.59 3.58 9.05
N PRO A 159 -2.94 4.76 9.06
CA PRO A 159 -3.64 6.04 9.11
C PRO A 159 -4.07 6.56 7.73
N CYS A 160 -3.59 5.94 6.65
CA CYS A 160 -3.70 6.43 5.27
C CYS A 160 -4.27 5.38 4.30
N PRO A 161 -4.73 5.78 3.10
CA PRO A 161 -5.24 4.85 2.09
C PRO A 161 -4.23 3.75 1.77
N THR A 162 -4.67 2.51 1.94
CA THR A 162 -3.82 1.33 1.88
C THR A 162 -4.41 0.30 0.94
N LEU A 163 -3.60 -0.21 0.03
CA LEU A 163 -3.95 -1.31 -0.85
C LEU A 163 -3.18 -2.55 -0.43
N ILE A 164 -3.87 -3.66 -0.17
CA ILE A 164 -3.26 -4.96 0.05
C ILE A 164 -3.40 -5.77 -1.24
N ILE A 165 -2.31 -6.40 -1.69
CA ILE A 165 -2.33 -7.40 -2.76
C ILE A 165 -1.86 -8.72 -2.16
N HIS A 166 -2.66 -9.77 -2.31
CA HIS A 166 -2.42 -11.05 -1.63
C HIS A 166 -2.72 -12.25 -2.53
N GLY A 167 -1.78 -13.20 -2.60
CA GLY A 167 -1.96 -14.46 -3.32
C GLY A 167 -2.94 -15.39 -2.61
N ARG A 168 -3.97 -15.88 -3.32
CA ARG A 168 -4.97 -16.79 -2.74
C ARG A 168 -4.39 -18.12 -2.27
N ASN A 169 -3.23 -18.51 -2.80
CA ASN A 169 -2.56 -19.78 -2.52
C ASN A 169 -1.30 -19.56 -1.67
N ASP A 170 -1.24 -18.50 -0.86
CA ASP A 170 -0.11 -18.17 0.00
C ASP A 170 0.06 -19.19 1.15
N PRO A 171 1.12 -20.02 1.15
CA PRO A 171 1.33 -21.02 2.20
C PRO A 171 2.06 -20.46 3.42
N ILE A 172 2.53 -19.21 3.37
CA ILE A 172 3.40 -18.58 4.38
C ILE A 172 2.60 -17.63 5.26
N VAL A 173 1.77 -16.81 4.64
CA VAL A 173 0.87 -15.85 5.31
C VAL A 173 -0.54 -16.14 4.82
N PRO A 174 -1.42 -16.73 5.66
CA PRO A 174 -2.79 -17.01 5.25
C PRO A 174 -3.52 -15.72 4.84
N ILE A 175 -4.20 -15.76 3.68
CA ILE A 175 -4.92 -14.62 3.11
C ILE A 175 -6.06 -14.14 4.00
N GLU A 176 -6.61 -15.02 4.84
CA GLU A 176 -7.66 -14.71 5.82
C GLU A 176 -7.29 -13.51 6.70
N GLY A 177 -6.03 -13.41 7.14
CA GLY A 177 -5.58 -12.28 7.93
C GLY A 177 -5.67 -10.94 7.18
N SER A 178 -5.43 -10.95 5.86
CA SER A 178 -5.61 -9.75 5.02
C SER A 178 -7.08 -9.44 4.75
N ARG A 179 -7.94 -10.46 4.58
CA ARG A 179 -9.40 -10.28 4.45
C ARG A 179 -9.98 -9.64 5.70
N GLU A 180 -9.64 -10.18 6.87
CA GLU A 180 -10.04 -9.64 8.16
C GLU A 180 -9.55 -8.20 8.36
N TYR A 181 -8.27 -7.95 8.05
CA TYR A 181 -7.68 -6.63 8.21
C TYR A 181 -8.35 -5.59 7.31
N ALA A 182 -8.63 -5.92 6.05
CA ALA A 182 -9.33 -5.03 5.13
C ALA A 182 -10.77 -4.75 5.58
N ALA A 183 -11.49 -5.78 6.06
CA ALA A 183 -12.84 -5.61 6.61
C ALA A 183 -12.87 -4.72 7.86
N ALA A 184 -11.91 -4.90 8.78
CA ALA A 184 -11.79 -4.10 9.99
C ALA A 184 -11.44 -2.63 9.74
N HIS A 185 -10.86 -2.32 8.58
CA HIS A 185 -10.43 -0.98 8.17
C HIS A 185 -11.15 -0.52 6.89
N ALA A 186 -12.42 -0.92 6.74
CA ALA A 186 -13.26 -0.57 5.60
C ALA A 186 -13.27 0.95 5.38
N GLY A 187 -13.20 1.35 4.11
CA GLY A 187 -13.10 2.77 3.69
C GLY A 187 -11.66 3.32 3.65
N ARG A 188 -10.67 2.60 4.22
CA ARG A 188 -9.25 2.98 4.12
C ARG A 188 -8.39 1.89 3.51
N VAL A 189 -8.73 0.63 3.75
CA VAL A 189 -7.98 -0.53 3.25
C VAL A 189 -8.80 -1.24 2.16
N ARG A 190 -8.20 -1.42 0.98
CA ARG A 190 -8.74 -2.26 -0.09
C ARG A 190 -7.87 -3.51 -0.25
N LEU A 191 -8.48 -4.66 -0.48
CA LEU A 191 -7.79 -5.93 -0.77
C LEU A 191 -7.99 -6.32 -2.23
N ILE A 192 -6.90 -6.63 -2.92
CA ILE A 192 -6.87 -7.30 -4.21
C ILE A 192 -6.34 -8.71 -3.99
N GLU A 193 -7.16 -9.71 -4.30
CA GLU A 193 -6.76 -11.11 -4.28
C GLU A 193 -6.30 -11.54 -5.68
N VAL A 194 -5.16 -12.22 -5.76
CA VAL A 194 -4.60 -12.69 -7.03
C VAL A 194 -4.38 -14.21 -7.00
N ASP A 195 -4.41 -14.84 -8.17
CA ASP A 195 -4.18 -16.28 -8.30
C ASP A 195 -2.68 -16.62 -8.30
N ASP A 196 -2.06 -16.47 -7.13
CA ASP A 196 -0.60 -16.59 -6.96
C ASP A 196 -0.28 -17.07 -5.52
N ASP A 197 1.00 -17.31 -5.26
CA ASP A 197 1.53 -17.67 -3.94
C ASP A 197 2.13 -16.46 -3.19
N HIS A 198 2.82 -16.71 -2.07
CA HIS A 198 3.47 -15.66 -1.26
C HIS A 198 4.45 -14.79 -2.04
N SER A 199 5.09 -15.36 -3.06
CA SER A 199 6.11 -14.67 -3.85
C SER A 199 5.51 -13.57 -4.72
N LEU A 200 4.24 -13.71 -5.12
CA LEU A 200 3.56 -12.87 -6.10
C LEU A 200 4.33 -12.72 -7.43
N ALA A 201 5.11 -13.74 -7.80
CA ALA A 201 5.98 -13.69 -8.97
C ALA A 201 5.19 -13.63 -10.28
N GLY A 202 4.02 -14.29 -10.34
CA GLY A 202 3.11 -14.25 -11.48
C GLY A 202 2.25 -12.98 -11.55
N SER A 203 2.22 -12.19 -10.47
CA SER A 203 1.33 -11.04 -10.30
C SER A 203 2.03 -9.68 -10.43
N LEU A 204 3.22 -9.61 -11.05
CA LEU A 204 3.95 -8.36 -11.23
C LEU A 204 3.14 -7.29 -11.98
N GLU A 205 2.40 -7.68 -13.02
CA GLU A 205 1.55 -6.76 -13.78
C GLU A 205 0.43 -6.19 -12.91
N ALA A 206 -0.16 -7.00 -12.02
CA ALA A 206 -1.18 -6.53 -11.09
C ALA A 206 -0.59 -5.53 -10.07
N ILE A 207 0.62 -5.78 -9.58
CA ILE A 207 1.33 -4.84 -8.68
C ILE A 207 1.64 -3.52 -9.41
N GLN A 208 2.05 -3.59 -10.67
CA GLN A 208 2.31 -2.42 -11.51
C GLN A 208 1.04 -1.61 -11.81
N ALA A 209 -0.06 -2.28 -12.15
CA ALA A 209 -1.36 -1.62 -12.36
C ALA A 209 -1.84 -0.92 -11.08
N ALA A 210 -1.73 -1.61 -9.94
CA ALA A 210 -2.02 -1.04 -8.63
C ALA A 210 -1.13 0.17 -8.29
N ALA A 211 0.15 0.14 -8.69
CA ALA A 211 1.05 1.28 -8.52
C ALA A 211 0.61 2.49 -9.34
N ILE A 212 0.13 2.28 -10.57
CA ILE A 212 -0.43 3.37 -11.39
C ILE A 212 -1.62 3.98 -10.67
N GLU A 213 -2.62 3.17 -10.37
CA GLU A 213 -3.90 3.59 -9.80
C GLU A 213 -3.75 4.22 -8.40
N HIS A 214 -2.87 3.69 -7.57
CA HIS A 214 -2.81 4.09 -6.16
C HIS A 214 -1.70 5.08 -5.84
N PHE A 215 -0.57 5.02 -6.56
CA PHE A 215 0.64 5.78 -6.23
C PHE A 215 1.09 6.78 -7.28
N ILE A 216 0.91 6.53 -8.57
CA ILE A 216 1.50 7.38 -9.63
C ILE A 216 0.47 8.38 -10.12
N ASP A 217 -0.72 7.89 -10.46
CA ASP A 217 -1.78 8.67 -11.08
C ASP A 217 -3.15 8.35 -10.47
N PRO A 218 -3.32 8.60 -9.16
CA PRO A 218 -4.59 8.36 -8.50
C PRO A 218 -5.68 9.25 -9.08
N HIS A 219 -6.78 8.61 -9.46
CA HIS A 219 -7.98 9.29 -9.92
C HIS A 219 -9.05 9.26 -8.84
N HIS A 220 -9.87 10.30 -8.83
CA HIS A 220 -11.01 10.46 -7.93
C HIS A 220 -12.26 10.76 -8.72
N GLU A 221 -13.41 10.34 -8.21
CA GLU A 221 -14.71 10.61 -8.80
C GLU A 221 -15.41 11.73 -8.03
N LEU A 222 -15.63 12.85 -8.69
CA LEU A 222 -16.44 13.94 -8.17
C LEU A 222 -17.88 13.73 -8.62
N TRP A 223 -18.83 13.84 -7.70
CA TRP A 223 -20.23 13.52 -7.95
C TRP A 223 -21.17 14.69 -7.69
N TRP A 224 -22.19 14.82 -8.54
CA TRP A 224 -23.29 15.76 -8.41
C TRP A 224 -24.61 15.00 -8.45
N ASP A 225 -25.16 14.70 -7.27
CA ASP A 225 -26.47 14.07 -7.11
C ASP A 225 -27.67 14.99 -7.44
N TYR A 226 -28.63 14.45 -8.18
CA TYR A 226 -29.92 15.05 -8.50
C TYR A 226 -31.07 14.13 -8.09
N PHE A 227 -32.20 14.73 -7.73
CA PHE A 227 -33.37 14.02 -7.21
C PHE A 227 -34.65 14.44 -7.92
N GLY A 228 -35.60 13.52 -8.02
CA GLY A 228 -36.92 13.75 -8.62
C GLY A 228 -37.13 13.03 -9.95
N GLY A 229 -38.32 13.22 -10.54
CA GLY A 229 -38.76 12.51 -11.75
C GLY A 229 -37.96 12.84 -13.01
N ASP A 230 -37.19 13.93 -13.00
CA ASP A 230 -36.30 14.36 -14.11
C ASP A 230 -34.82 14.41 -13.66
N ALA A 231 -34.46 13.63 -12.64
CA ALA A 231 -33.10 13.61 -12.11
C ALA A 231 -32.06 13.23 -13.19
N GLU A 232 -32.38 12.26 -14.04
CA GLU A 232 -31.51 11.81 -15.14
C GLU A 232 -31.29 12.91 -16.18
N GLY A 233 -32.37 13.57 -16.63
CA GLY A 233 -32.27 14.69 -17.56
C GLY A 233 -31.48 15.87 -16.98
N THR A 234 -31.65 16.14 -15.69
CA THR A 234 -30.88 17.17 -14.98
C THR A 234 -29.40 16.81 -14.88
N ALA A 235 -29.08 15.57 -14.55
CA ALA A 235 -27.70 15.07 -14.49
C ALA A 235 -27.02 15.15 -15.86
N GLU A 236 -27.71 14.74 -16.92
CA GLU A 236 -27.18 14.80 -18.29
C GLU A 236 -26.97 16.24 -18.74
N HIS A 237 -27.90 17.14 -18.43
CA HIS A 237 -27.73 18.56 -18.71
C HIS A 237 -26.52 19.14 -17.97
N PHE A 238 -26.31 18.77 -16.71
CA PHE A 238 -25.13 19.20 -15.96
C PHE A 238 -23.84 18.61 -16.55
N ARG A 239 -23.82 17.34 -16.97
CA ARG A 239 -22.67 16.70 -17.61
C ARG A 239 -22.20 17.49 -18.84
N VAL A 240 -23.13 18.01 -19.65
CA VAL A 240 -22.80 18.88 -20.80
C VAL A 240 -22.08 20.17 -20.36
N HIS A 241 -22.54 20.81 -19.29
CA HIS A 241 -21.87 22.00 -18.75
C HIS A 241 -20.51 21.69 -18.11
N LEU A 242 -20.39 20.51 -17.49
CA LEU A 242 -19.12 20.01 -16.97
C LEU A 242 -18.11 19.81 -18.11
N ASP A 243 -18.51 19.17 -19.21
CA ASP A 243 -17.64 19.01 -20.40
C ASP A 243 -17.20 20.36 -20.98
N ASP A 244 -18.14 21.30 -21.11
CA ASP A 244 -17.86 22.67 -21.60
C ASP A 244 -16.90 23.41 -20.65
N PHE A 245 -17.07 23.27 -19.34
CA PHE A 245 -16.14 23.81 -18.34
C PHE A 245 -14.74 23.22 -18.50
N LEU A 246 -14.61 21.89 -18.56
CA LEU A 246 -13.31 21.22 -18.72
C LEU A 246 -12.61 21.67 -20.01
N SER A 247 -13.35 21.75 -21.11
CA SER A 247 -12.81 22.21 -22.39
C SER A 247 -12.36 23.67 -22.36
N ARG A 248 -13.12 24.57 -21.73
CA ARG A 248 -12.80 26.01 -21.65
C ARG A 248 -11.57 26.28 -20.79
N GLU A 249 -11.43 25.52 -19.71
CA GLU A 249 -10.29 25.64 -18.79
C GLU A 249 -9.05 24.85 -19.26
N GLY A 250 -9.15 24.12 -20.38
CA GLY A 250 -8.07 23.29 -20.90
C GLY A 250 -7.70 22.14 -19.96
N ILE A 251 -8.69 21.62 -19.23
CA ILE A 251 -8.51 20.50 -18.30
C ILE A 251 -8.67 19.19 -19.07
N GLU A 252 -7.57 18.45 -19.17
CA GLU A 252 -7.52 17.14 -19.85
C GLU A 252 -7.39 15.98 -18.83
N GLY A 253 -7.60 14.75 -19.31
CA GLY A 253 -7.48 13.54 -18.48
C GLY A 253 -8.69 13.24 -17.59
N CYS A 254 -9.82 13.91 -17.84
CA CYS A 254 -11.08 13.67 -17.14
C CYS A 254 -12.01 12.77 -17.97
N GLU A 255 -12.73 11.87 -17.31
CA GLU A 255 -13.86 11.12 -17.86
C GLU A 255 -15.15 11.60 -17.18
N THR A 256 -16.18 11.93 -17.95
CA THR A 256 -17.46 12.41 -17.43
C THR A 256 -18.60 11.47 -17.81
N GLY A 257 -19.62 11.40 -16.96
CA GLY A 257 -20.76 10.52 -17.21
C GLY A 257 -21.95 10.82 -16.32
N VAL A 258 -23.02 10.04 -16.51
CA VAL A 258 -24.20 10.04 -15.66
C VAL A 258 -24.48 8.61 -15.19
N GLU A 259 -24.83 8.46 -13.92
CA GLU A 259 -25.27 7.21 -13.34
C GLU A 259 -26.69 7.35 -12.77
N VAL A 260 -27.59 6.42 -13.14
CA VAL A 260 -28.93 6.33 -12.58
C VAL A 260 -28.89 5.45 -11.32
N LEU A 261 -28.95 6.10 -10.16
CA LEU A 261 -28.86 5.45 -8.85
C LEU A 261 -30.20 4.87 -8.39
N GLU A 262 -31.32 5.51 -8.75
CA GLU A 262 -32.68 5.00 -8.54
C GLU A 262 -33.59 5.47 -9.69
N VAL A 263 -34.12 4.53 -10.47
CA VAL A 263 -34.92 4.82 -11.67
C VAL A 263 -36.09 5.76 -11.34
N GLY A 264 -36.15 6.89 -12.04
CA GLY A 264 -37.20 7.91 -11.88
C GLY A 264 -37.15 8.70 -10.57
N ARG A 265 -36.05 8.59 -9.79
CA ARG A 265 -35.93 9.23 -8.47
C ARG A 265 -34.57 9.86 -8.20
N ARG A 266 -33.48 9.25 -8.65
CA ARG A 266 -32.12 9.73 -8.37
C ARG A 266 -31.18 9.37 -9.51
N ALA A 267 -30.42 10.35 -9.95
CA ALA A 267 -29.30 10.19 -10.85
C ALA A 267 -28.17 11.13 -10.43
N ALA A 268 -26.94 10.84 -10.83
CA ALA A 268 -25.81 11.70 -10.55
C ALA A 268 -24.95 11.89 -11.80
N ALA A 269 -24.45 13.10 -12.01
CA ALA A 269 -23.35 13.32 -12.93
C ALA A 269 -22.03 13.07 -12.19
N PHE A 270 -21.03 12.54 -12.89
CA PHE A 270 -19.70 12.34 -12.33
C PHE A 270 -18.59 12.88 -13.24
N CYS A 271 -17.47 13.18 -12.60
CA CYS A 271 -16.20 13.47 -13.24
C CYS A 271 -15.12 12.62 -12.57
N ARG A 272 -14.58 11.63 -13.27
CA ARG A 272 -13.37 10.93 -12.85
C ARG A 272 -12.16 11.71 -13.33
N CYS A 273 -11.32 12.19 -12.43
CA CYS A 273 -10.14 12.98 -12.78
C CYS A 273 -8.92 12.66 -11.90
N PRO A 274 -7.71 12.96 -12.37
CA PRO A 274 -6.50 12.95 -11.54
C PRO A 274 -6.66 13.71 -10.22
N GLU A 275 -6.03 13.21 -9.15
CA GLU A 275 -6.02 13.82 -7.80
C GLU A 275 -5.60 15.30 -7.81
N SER A 276 -4.70 15.67 -8.73
CA SER A 276 -4.24 17.05 -8.91
C SER A 276 -5.35 18.02 -9.35
N LEU A 277 -6.40 17.52 -10.00
CA LEU A 277 -7.51 18.31 -10.54
C LEU A 277 -8.71 18.39 -9.59
N VAL A 278 -8.80 17.52 -8.59
CA VAL A 278 -9.92 17.46 -7.64
C VAL A 278 -10.17 18.82 -6.99
N ALA A 279 -9.12 19.50 -6.52
CA ALA A 279 -9.26 20.82 -5.89
C ALA A 279 -9.59 21.95 -6.88
N VAL A 280 -9.24 21.79 -8.16
CA VAL A 280 -9.53 22.78 -9.21
C VAL A 280 -11.01 22.68 -9.59
N ILE A 281 -11.45 21.48 -9.96
CA ILE A 281 -12.85 21.20 -10.33
C ILE A 281 -13.75 21.41 -9.12
N GLY A 282 -13.36 20.91 -7.95
CA GLY A 282 -14.14 21.02 -6.72
C GLY A 282 -14.40 22.45 -6.26
N ARG A 283 -13.45 23.37 -6.45
CA ARG A 283 -13.65 24.80 -6.12
C ARG A 283 -14.61 25.49 -7.08
N ALA A 284 -14.55 25.14 -8.37
CA ALA A 284 -15.37 25.75 -9.40
C ALA A 284 -16.82 25.23 -9.37
N LEU A 285 -16.99 23.91 -9.31
CA LEU A 285 -18.26 23.24 -9.55
C LEU A 285 -18.89 22.62 -8.30
N ARG A 286 -18.19 22.59 -7.16
CA ARG A 286 -18.71 22.19 -5.84
C ARG A 286 -19.49 20.86 -5.85
N PRO A 287 -18.82 19.73 -6.12
CA PRO A 287 -19.47 18.42 -6.06
C PRO A 287 -20.04 18.13 -4.67
N HIS A 288 -21.07 17.29 -4.64
CA HIS A 288 -21.72 16.84 -3.42
C HIS A 288 -20.87 15.82 -2.65
N ARG A 289 -20.10 14.98 -3.36
CA ARG A 289 -19.14 14.02 -2.77
C ARG A 289 -17.95 13.77 -3.70
N VAL A 290 -16.85 13.28 -3.12
CA VAL A 290 -15.63 12.86 -3.83
C VAL A 290 -15.26 11.47 -3.33
N ASP A 291 -15.13 10.53 -4.25
CA ASP A 291 -14.76 9.14 -3.99
C ASP A 291 -13.33 8.84 -4.50
#